data_AF-A0A316T9B3-F1
#
_entry.id   AF-A0A316T9B3-F1
#
_cell.length_a   1.000
_cell.length_b   1.000
_cell.length_c   1.000
_cell.angle_alpha   90.00
_cell.angle_beta   90.00
_cell.angle_gamma   90.00
#
_symmetry.space_group_name_H-M   'P 1'
#
loop_
_entity.id
_entity.type
_entity.pdbx_description
1 polymer ?
#
loop_
_entity_poly.entity_id
_entity_poly.type
_entity_poly.pdbx_seq_one_letter_code
_entity_poly.pdbx_strand_id
1 'polypeptide(L)'
;MVEGSYQMPNTDWQEFLHLMYDYENGVESAQREIQKMLEIGPEEAVFEKINLAREQIYRNDAMRGVPVAMYRYALAIQFTRPQEAFQLLVQLANQGDTEAMKSIALGYTEYGGFGENPEQELQWYLRAANAGDAEAQASAGLWYACQGNNDQEYRWYKASAEQKYPKGLIGLANWYSKN
;
A
#
# COMPACT_ATOMS: atom_id res chain seq x y z
N MET A 1 9.31 37.45 8.41
CA MET A 1 9.46 36.34 9.37
C MET A 1 8.82 35.11 8.74
N VAL A 2 9.62 34.18 8.21
CA VAL A 2 9.59 32.71 8.48
C VAL A 2 10.88 32.16 7.87
N GLU A 3 11.96 32.14 8.63
CA GLU A 3 13.13 31.27 8.36
C GLU A 3 13.38 30.49 9.64
N GLY A 4 12.72 29.35 9.75
CA GLY A 4 13.08 28.28 10.65
C GLY A 4 13.10 27.03 9.82
N SER A 5 14.24 26.75 9.18
CA SER A 5 14.47 25.45 8.56
C SER A 5 14.36 24.41 9.65
N TYR A 6 13.29 23.61 9.61
CA TYR A 6 13.17 22.47 10.50
C TYR A 6 14.37 21.56 10.26
N GLN A 7 15.27 21.50 11.24
CA GLN A 7 16.34 20.52 11.25
C GLN A 7 15.74 19.23 11.82
N MET A 8 15.54 18.24 10.96
CA MET A 8 15.28 16.87 11.41
C MET A 8 16.34 16.48 12.44
N PRO A 9 16.01 15.65 13.44
CA PRO A 9 17.00 15.18 14.40
C PRO A 9 18.25 14.71 13.66
N ASN A 10 19.41 15.15 14.17
CA ASN A 10 20.76 15.06 13.60
C ASN A 10 21.28 13.61 13.46
N THR A 11 20.41 12.66 13.15
CA THR A 11 20.77 11.30 12.75
C THR A 11 21.48 11.40 11.41
N ASP A 12 22.77 11.04 11.41
CA ASP A 12 23.55 10.93 10.17
C ASP A 12 22.82 10.02 9.18
N TRP A 13 23.04 10.23 7.88
CA TRP A 13 22.37 9.46 6.84
C TRP A 13 22.57 7.95 7.03
N GLN A 14 23.78 7.53 7.41
CA GLN A 14 24.08 6.12 7.64
C GLN A 14 23.30 5.53 8.85
N GLU A 15 23.16 6.30 9.92
CA GLU A 15 22.35 5.92 11.08
C GLU A 15 20.87 5.84 10.70
N PHE A 16 20.39 6.75 9.86
CA PHE A 16 19.01 6.74 9.39
C PHE A 16 18.73 5.54 8.48
N LEU A 17 19.67 5.15 7.62
CA LEU A 17 19.54 3.91 6.82
C LEU A 17 19.45 2.67 7.71
N HIS A 18 20.25 2.61 8.79
CA HIS A 18 20.16 1.51 9.75
C HIS A 18 18.82 1.49 10.47
N LEU A 19 18.36 2.65 10.93
CA LEU A 19 17.04 2.82 11.52
C LEU A 19 15.92 2.35 10.57
N MET A 20 16.01 2.73 9.29
CA MET A 20 15.04 2.33 8.27
C MET A 20 15.11 0.83 7.97
N TYR A 21 16.30 0.23 7.95
CA TYR A 21 16.43 -1.21 7.82
C TYR A 21 15.74 -1.94 8.97
N ASP A 22 15.98 -1.52 10.21
CA ASP A 22 15.34 -2.09 11.40
C ASP A 22 13.82 -1.88 11.39
N TYR A 23 13.37 -0.68 10.97
CA TYR A 23 11.95 -0.36 10.80
C TYR A 23 11.25 -1.33 9.84
N GLU A 24 11.84 -1.55 8.65
CA GLU A 24 11.28 -2.42 7.62
C GLU A 24 11.31 -3.91 8.01
N ASN A 25 12.19 -4.29 8.93
CA ASN A 25 12.25 -5.63 9.52
C ASN A 25 11.40 -5.78 10.80
N GLY A 26 10.60 -4.77 11.15
CA GLY A 26 9.64 -4.85 12.25
C GLY A 26 10.25 -4.66 13.64
N VAL A 27 11.44 -4.09 13.75
CA VAL A 27 12.06 -3.80 15.05
C VAL A 27 11.26 -2.70 15.75
N GLU A 28 10.64 -3.03 16.89
CA GLU A 28 9.71 -2.13 17.58
C GLU A 28 10.32 -0.78 17.95
N SER A 29 11.59 -0.74 18.37
CA SER A 29 12.25 0.52 18.72
C SER A 29 12.39 1.43 17.51
N ALA A 30 12.69 0.86 16.34
CA ALA A 30 12.77 1.62 15.09
C ALA A 30 11.40 2.12 14.64
N GLN A 31 10.36 1.28 14.76
CA GLN A 31 8.97 1.68 14.49
C GLN A 31 8.52 2.85 15.35
N ARG A 32 8.81 2.80 16.66
CA ARG A 32 8.49 3.90 17.58
C ARG A 32 9.23 5.18 17.22
N GLU A 33 10.51 5.08 16.85
CA GLU A 33 11.30 6.27 16.51
C GLU A 33 10.84 6.90 15.19
N ILE A 34 10.55 6.11 14.16
CA ILE A 34 9.98 6.62 12.90
C ILE A 34 8.58 7.23 13.14
N GLN A 35 7.73 6.57 13.94
CA GLN A 35 6.42 7.11 14.30
C GLN A 35 6.56 8.47 15.00
N LYS A 36 7.48 8.57 15.96
CA LYS A 36 7.78 9.83 16.63
C LYS A 36 8.27 10.90 15.65
N MET A 37 9.12 10.56 14.68
CA MET A 37 9.54 11.51 13.63
C MET A 37 8.35 12.01 12.82
N LEU A 38 7.41 11.14 12.44
CA LEU A 38 6.19 11.51 11.72
C LEU A 38 5.26 12.39 12.55
N GLU A 39 5.21 12.22 13.87
CA GLU A 39 4.37 13.02 14.77
C GLU A 39 4.92 14.42 15.05
N ILE A 40 6.24 14.56 15.17
CA ILE A 40 6.87 15.82 15.58
C ILE A 40 7.45 16.63 14.41
N GLY A 41 7.67 16.00 13.27
CA GLY A 41 8.31 16.61 12.11
C GLY A 41 7.34 17.15 11.07
N PRO A 42 7.82 18.00 10.15
CA PRO A 42 7.09 18.33 8.94
C PRO A 42 6.96 17.05 8.13
N GLU A 43 5.73 16.55 8.09
CA GLU A 43 5.33 15.27 7.52
C GLU A 43 5.96 15.02 6.14
N GLU A 44 5.91 16.01 5.26
CA GLU A 44 6.49 15.95 3.90
C GLU A 44 8.00 15.64 3.91
N ALA A 45 8.78 16.32 4.76
CA ALA A 45 10.22 16.11 4.81
C ALA A 45 10.57 14.74 5.40
N VAL A 46 9.82 14.26 6.39
CA VAL A 46 10.03 12.94 6.98
C VAL A 46 9.70 11.85 5.96
N PHE A 47 8.61 12.00 5.21
CA PHE A 47 8.26 11.09 4.11
C PHE A 47 9.31 11.08 3.00
N GLU A 48 9.81 12.25 2.59
CA GLU A 48 10.89 12.35 1.61
C GLU A 48 12.13 11.57 2.09
N LYS A 49 12.55 11.79 3.34
CA LYS A 49 13.73 11.09 3.91
C LYS A 49 13.53 9.58 3.96
N ILE A 50 12.35 9.12 4.37
CA ILE A 50 11.98 7.69 4.37
C ILE A 50 12.06 7.11 2.96
N ASN A 51 11.51 7.81 1.96
CA ASN A 51 11.48 7.35 0.58
C ASN A 51 12.90 7.28 -0.01
N LEU A 52 13.75 8.28 0.25
CA LEU A 52 15.16 8.24 -0.15
C LEU A 52 15.90 7.03 0.47
N ALA A 53 15.61 6.71 1.73
CA ALA A 53 16.25 5.59 2.41
C ALA A 53 15.80 4.26 1.84
N ARG A 54 14.48 4.09 1.63
CA ARG A 54 13.92 2.90 0.97
C ARG A 54 14.48 2.73 -0.43
N GLU A 55 14.58 3.82 -1.20
CA GLU A 55 15.18 3.77 -2.52
C GLU A 55 16.59 3.20 -2.44
N GLN A 56 17.44 3.74 -1.55
CA GLN A 56 18.81 3.28 -1.40
C GLN A 56 18.90 1.82 -0.92
N ILE A 57 18.05 1.41 0.03
CA ILE A 57 18.04 0.06 0.60
C ILE A 57 17.63 -0.96 -0.45
N TYR A 58 16.57 -0.68 -1.23
CA TYR A 58 15.93 -1.67 -2.07
C TYR A 58 16.37 -1.66 -3.53
N ARG A 59 16.99 -0.58 -4.03
CA ARG A 59 17.31 -0.43 -5.46
C ARG A 59 18.05 -1.62 -6.05
N ASN A 60 19.11 -2.09 -5.39
CA ASN A 60 19.94 -3.19 -5.94
C ASN A 60 19.17 -4.51 -6.02
N ASP A 61 18.39 -4.84 -5.00
CA ASP A 61 17.62 -6.09 -4.97
C ASP A 61 16.36 -6.01 -5.84
N ALA A 62 15.75 -4.83 -5.94
CA ALA A 62 14.70 -4.55 -6.91
C ALA A 62 15.20 -4.77 -8.35
N MET A 63 16.39 -4.27 -8.69
CA MET A 63 17.03 -4.50 -10.00
C MET A 63 17.36 -5.99 -10.26
N ARG A 64 17.54 -6.79 -9.21
CA ARG A 64 17.71 -8.25 -9.31
C ARG A 64 16.38 -9.00 -9.40
N GLY A 65 15.25 -8.31 -9.32
CA GLY A 65 13.93 -8.91 -9.40
C GLY A 65 13.43 -9.52 -8.08
N VAL A 66 13.97 -9.12 -6.93
CA VAL A 66 13.48 -9.59 -5.62
C VAL A 66 12.11 -8.95 -5.35
N PRO A 67 10.99 -9.71 -5.24
CA PRO A 67 9.65 -9.13 -5.28
C PRO A 67 9.37 -8.09 -4.19
N VAL A 68 9.72 -8.40 -2.93
CA VAL A 68 9.55 -7.47 -1.80
C VAL A 68 10.36 -6.19 -2.01
N ALA A 69 11.58 -6.29 -2.52
CA ALA A 69 12.41 -5.12 -2.80
C ALA A 69 11.84 -4.29 -3.96
N MET A 70 11.35 -4.94 -5.02
CA MET A 70 10.67 -4.25 -6.13
C MET A 70 9.46 -3.47 -5.63
N TYR A 71 8.64 -4.07 -4.76
CA TYR A 71 7.46 -3.40 -4.19
C TYR A 71 7.87 -2.18 -3.37
N ARG A 72 8.81 -2.35 -2.43
CA ARG A 72 9.27 -1.26 -1.56
C ARG A 72 9.97 -0.15 -2.33
N TYR A 73 10.76 -0.49 -3.35
CA TYR A 73 11.39 0.46 -4.25
C TYR A 73 10.34 1.21 -5.09
N ALA A 74 9.32 0.52 -5.62
CA ALA A 74 8.23 1.16 -6.34
C ALA A 74 7.50 2.19 -5.47
N LEU A 75 7.17 1.85 -4.21
CA LEU A 75 6.56 2.80 -3.27
C LEU A 75 7.47 3.99 -2.93
N ALA A 76 8.78 3.77 -2.89
CA ALA A 76 9.75 4.82 -2.58
C ALA A 76 9.85 5.86 -3.70
N ILE A 77 9.86 5.42 -4.95
CA ILE A 77 10.03 6.30 -6.11
C ILE A 77 8.69 6.82 -6.65
N GLN A 78 7.60 6.52 -5.96
CA GLN A 78 6.26 6.58 -6.51
C GLN A 78 5.81 7.99 -6.93
N PHE A 79 6.35 9.02 -6.26
CA PHE A 79 6.05 10.43 -6.53
C PHE A 79 7.11 11.09 -7.42
N THR A 80 8.32 10.52 -7.49
CA THR A 80 9.44 11.09 -8.25
C THR A 80 9.55 10.48 -9.65
N ARG A 81 9.22 9.19 -9.78
CA ARG A 81 9.26 8.38 -11.00
C ARG A 81 8.01 7.48 -11.08
N PRO A 82 6.82 8.07 -11.19
CA PRO A 82 5.56 7.34 -11.12
C PRO A 82 5.40 6.29 -12.22
N GLN A 83 5.90 6.55 -13.43
CA GLN A 83 5.85 5.56 -14.52
C GLN A 83 6.70 4.31 -14.20
N GLU A 84 7.90 4.50 -13.65
CA GLU A 84 8.80 3.40 -13.26
C GLU A 84 8.17 2.57 -12.13
N ALA A 85 7.68 3.24 -11.08
CA ALA A 85 6.99 2.59 -9.98
C ALA A 85 5.76 1.80 -10.44
N PHE A 86 4.93 2.39 -11.31
CA PHE A 86 3.73 1.72 -11.82
C PHE A 86 4.09 0.46 -12.63
N GLN A 87 5.12 0.53 -13.47
CA GLN A 87 5.59 -0.64 -14.22
C GLN A 87 6.07 -1.77 -13.29
N LEU A 88 6.78 -1.44 -12.21
CA LEU A 88 7.21 -2.43 -11.22
C LEU A 88 6.01 -3.09 -10.53
N LEU A 89 5.01 -2.30 -10.14
CA LEU A 89 3.78 -2.84 -9.53
C LEU A 89 3.01 -3.72 -10.51
N VAL A 90 2.91 -3.34 -11.79
CA VAL A 90 2.27 -4.18 -12.81
C VAL A 90 3.03 -5.50 -13.00
N GLN A 91 4.37 -5.47 -12.98
CA GLN A 91 5.17 -6.70 -13.05
C GLN A 91 4.89 -7.64 -11.88
N LEU A 92 4.88 -7.11 -10.65
CA LEU A 92 4.55 -7.88 -9.44
C LEU A 92 3.12 -8.42 -9.46
N ALA A 93 2.16 -7.58 -9.84
CA ALA A 93 0.76 -7.97 -9.96
C ALA A 93 0.57 -9.09 -11.00
N ASN A 94 1.29 -9.05 -12.12
CA ASN A 94 1.27 -10.14 -13.11
C ASN A 94 1.90 -11.44 -12.59
N GLN A 95 2.76 -11.37 -11.57
CA GLN A 95 3.32 -12.54 -10.88
C GLN A 95 2.43 -13.04 -9.73
N GLY A 96 1.27 -12.41 -9.50
CA GLY A 96 0.33 -12.82 -8.46
C GLY A 96 0.48 -12.08 -7.13
N ASP A 97 1.32 -11.04 -7.06
CA ASP A 97 1.49 -10.23 -5.85
C ASP A 97 0.21 -9.42 -5.57
N THR A 98 -0.48 -9.77 -4.48
CA THR A 98 -1.75 -9.14 -4.11
C THR A 98 -1.56 -7.74 -3.53
N GLU A 99 -0.42 -7.43 -2.92
CA GLU A 99 -0.11 -6.08 -2.44
C GLU A 99 0.07 -5.13 -3.63
N ALA A 100 0.78 -5.57 -4.67
CA ALA A 100 0.92 -4.78 -5.90
C ALA A 100 -0.42 -4.57 -6.62
N MET A 101 -1.25 -5.62 -6.70
CA MET A 101 -2.62 -5.50 -7.23
C MET A 101 -3.44 -4.48 -6.43
N LYS A 102 -3.39 -4.53 -5.09
CA LYS A 102 -4.09 -3.57 -4.23
C LYS A 102 -3.55 -2.15 -4.39
N SER A 103 -2.24 -1.95 -4.48
CA SER A 103 -1.67 -0.63 -4.71
C SER A 103 -2.18 -0.01 -6.01
N ILE A 104 -2.22 -0.78 -7.11
CA ILE A 104 -2.80 -0.32 -8.38
C ILE A 104 -4.31 -0.06 -8.23
N ALA A 105 -5.04 -0.94 -7.52
CA ALA A 105 -6.47 -0.83 -7.32
C ALA A 105 -6.88 0.37 -6.43
N LEU A 106 -6.01 0.76 -5.50
CA LEU A 106 -6.12 1.99 -4.72
C LEU A 106 -5.82 3.23 -5.56
N GLY A 107 -5.75 3.11 -6.88
CA GLY A 107 -5.58 4.21 -7.80
C GLY A 107 -4.12 4.53 -8.09
N TYR A 108 -3.14 3.71 -7.71
CA TYR A 108 -1.77 3.99 -8.09
C TYR A 108 -1.58 3.86 -9.62
N THR A 109 -1.43 5.01 -10.31
CA THR A 109 -1.31 5.09 -11.77
C THR A 109 0.11 5.46 -12.23
N GLU A 110 0.34 5.36 -13.54
CA GLU A 110 1.59 5.80 -14.18
C GLU A 110 1.92 7.29 -13.99
N TYR A 111 0.97 8.11 -13.53
CA TYR A 111 1.17 9.54 -13.24
C TYR A 111 1.28 9.85 -11.75
N GLY A 112 1.30 8.84 -10.87
CA GLY A 112 1.50 9.01 -9.43
C GLY A 112 0.28 9.56 -8.69
N GLY A 113 -0.87 9.65 -9.36
CA GLY A 113 -2.15 10.04 -8.78
C GLY A 113 -3.14 8.89 -8.73
N PHE A 114 -4.15 9.04 -7.86
CA PHE A 114 -5.33 8.17 -7.73
C PHE A 114 -6.16 8.23 -9.03
N GLY A 115 -6.34 7.10 -9.70
CA GLY A 115 -6.94 7.02 -11.04
C GLY A 115 -8.36 7.58 -11.12
N GLU A 116 -8.67 8.24 -12.23
CA GLU A 116 -10.02 8.80 -12.50
C GLU A 116 -11.02 7.73 -12.99
N ASN A 117 -10.63 6.45 -13.05
CA ASN A 117 -11.43 5.36 -13.61
C ASN A 117 -11.68 4.23 -12.59
N PRO A 118 -12.75 4.35 -11.79
CA PRO A 118 -13.16 3.34 -10.80
C PRO A 118 -13.38 1.93 -11.37
N GLU A 119 -13.68 1.80 -12.66
CA GLU A 119 -13.90 0.50 -13.30
C GLU A 119 -12.59 -0.26 -13.53
N GLN A 120 -11.51 0.46 -13.87
CA GLN A 120 -10.18 -0.13 -14.00
C GLN A 120 -9.59 -0.50 -12.64
N GLU A 121 -9.79 0.35 -11.63
CA GLU A 121 -9.42 0.08 -10.23
C GLU A 121 -10.11 -1.18 -9.71
N LEU A 122 -11.41 -1.33 -9.99
CA LEU A 122 -12.16 -2.53 -9.66
C LEU A 122 -11.56 -3.79 -10.27
N GLN A 123 -11.08 -3.75 -11.52
CA GLN A 123 -10.48 -4.93 -12.14
C GLN A 123 -9.26 -5.43 -11.36
N TRP A 124 -8.44 -4.52 -10.81
CA TRP A 124 -7.30 -4.89 -9.98
C TRP A 124 -7.72 -5.39 -8.60
N TYR A 125 -8.74 -4.77 -7.98
CA TYR A 125 -9.35 -5.31 -6.76
C TYR A 125 -9.90 -6.72 -6.96
N LEU A 126 -10.59 -6.97 -8.07
CA LEU A 126 -11.13 -8.29 -8.39
C LEU A 126 -10.02 -9.30 -8.63
N ARG A 127 -8.89 -8.91 -9.23
CA ARG A 127 -7.73 -9.81 -9.36
C ARG A 127 -7.16 -10.19 -7.99
N ALA A 128 -6.94 -9.23 -7.11
CA ALA A 128 -6.48 -9.49 -5.75
C ALA A 128 -7.49 -10.35 -4.96
N ALA A 129 -8.78 -10.05 -5.09
CA ALA A 129 -9.85 -10.80 -4.44
C ALA A 129 -9.93 -12.26 -4.92
N ASN A 130 -9.78 -12.48 -6.23
CA ASN A 130 -9.71 -13.82 -6.83
C ASN A 130 -8.44 -14.59 -6.42
N ALA A 131 -7.33 -13.88 -6.15
CA ALA A 131 -6.11 -14.47 -5.61
C ALA A 131 -6.21 -14.79 -4.10
N GLY A 132 -7.33 -14.45 -3.45
CA GLY A 132 -7.59 -14.79 -2.05
C GLY A 132 -7.35 -13.65 -1.07
N ASP A 133 -6.96 -12.45 -1.51
CA ASP A 133 -6.72 -11.32 -0.59
C ASP A 133 -8.03 -10.90 0.10
N ALA A 134 -8.09 -11.09 1.42
CA ALA A 134 -9.30 -10.88 2.20
C ALA A 134 -9.76 -9.41 2.24
N GLU A 135 -8.82 -8.46 2.16
CA GLU A 135 -9.14 -7.04 2.10
C GLU A 135 -9.74 -6.68 0.74
N ALA A 136 -9.13 -7.14 -0.36
CA ALA A 136 -9.65 -6.95 -1.70
C ALA A 136 -11.02 -7.62 -1.89
N GLN A 137 -11.25 -8.79 -1.27
CA GLN A 137 -12.57 -9.41 -1.22
C GLN A 137 -13.59 -8.54 -0.51
N ALA A 138 -13.24 -7.91 0.63
CA ALA A 138 -14.15 -6.97 1.30
C ALA A 138 -14.44 -5.73 0.43
N SER A 139 -13.41 -5.19 -0.25
CA SER A 139 -13.57 -4.06 -1.16
C SER A 139 -14.47 -4.40 -2.36
N ALA A 140 -14.32 -5.60 -2.94
CA ALA A 140 -15.20 -6.10 -3.99
C ALA A 140 -16.65 -6.25 -3.49
N GLY A 141 -16.84 -6.80 -2.29
CA GLY A 141 -18.15 -6.90 -1.64
C GLY A 141 -18.83 -5.55 -1.48
N LEU A 142 -18.08 -4.54 -1.02
CA LEU A 142 -18.57 -3.16 -0.90
C LEU A 142 -18.96 -2.56 -2.26
N TRP A 143 -18.14 -2.77 -3.28
CA TRP A 143 -18.45 -2.27 -4.61
C TRP A 143 -19.75 -2.85 -5.15
N TYR A 144 -19.94 -4.17 -5.06
CA TYR A 144 -21.18 -4.82 -5.51
C TYR A 144 -22.40 -4.46 -4.66
N ALA A 145 -22.23 -4.22 -3.36
CA ALA A 145 -23.29 -3.70 -2.49
C ALA A 145 -23.80 -2.34 -2.99
N CYS A 146 -22.89 -1.43 -3.36
CA CYS A 146 -23.24 -0.12 -3.92
C CYS A 146 -23.99 -0.22 -5.26
N GLN A 147 -23.73 -1.27 -6.04
CA GLN A 147 -24.44 -1.55 -7.29
C GLN A 147 -25.77 -2.31 -7.09
N GLY A 148 -26.12 -2.66 -5.85
CA GLY A 148 -27.31 -3.46 -5.53
C GLY A 148 -27.23 -4.91 -6.03
N ASN A 149 -26.01 -5.44 -6.25
CA ASN A 149 -25.81 -6.82 -6.67
C ASN A 149 -25.63 -7.73 -5.45
N ASN A 150 -26.76 -8.13 -4.85
CA ASN A 150 -26.78 -8.90 -3.60
C ASN A 150 -26.02 -10.23 -3.68
N ASP A 151 -26.03 -10.91 -4.83
CA ASP A 151 -25.36 -12.19 -5.00
C ASP A 151 -23.83 -12.04 -4.94
N GLN A 152 -23.29 -11.05 -5.65
CA GLN A 152 -21.85 -10.79 -5.64
C GLN A 152 -21.40 -10.16 -4.31
N GLU A 153 -22.21 -9.25 -3.75
CA GLU A 153 -21.98 -8.70 -2.40
C GLU A 153 -21.79 -9.84 -1.38
N TYR A 154 -22.77 -10.76 -1.31
CA TYR A 154 -22.71 -11.90 -0.39
C TYR A 154 -21.48 -12.76 -0.64
N ARG A 155 -21.23 -13.13 -1.90
CA ARG A 155 -20.10 -14.00 -2.26
C ARG A 155 -18.77 -13.44 -1.76
N TRP A 156 -18.52 -12.16 -2.02
CA TRP A 156 -17.24 -11.53 -1.71
C TRP A 156 -17.08 -11.24 -0.21
N TYR A 157 -18.12 -10.76 0.47
CA TYR A 157 -18.06 -10.60 1.91
C TYR A 157 -17.92 -11.93 2.63
N LYS A 158 -18.59 -12.99 2.16
CA LYS A 158 -18.44 -14.33 2.71
C LYS A 158 -17.00 -14.82 2.58
N ALA A 159 -16.38 -14.72 1.41
CA ALA A 159 -14.98 -15.12 1.21
C ALA A 159 -14.01 -14.36 2.15
N SER A 160 -14.22 -13.05 2.30
CA SER A 160 -13.44 -12.22 3.22
C SER A 160 -13.66 -12.61 4.70
N ALA A 161 -14.91 -12.88 5.07
CA ALA A 161 -15.31 -13.29 6.42
C ALA A 161 -14.81 -14.68 6.81
N GLU A 162 -14.73 -15.63 5.87
CA GLU A 162 -14.15 -16.96 6.09
C GLU A 162 -12.67 -16.88 6.53
N GLN A 163 -11.97 -15.83 6.08
CA GLN A 163 -10.61 -15.49 6.50
C GLN A 163 -10.56 -14.63 7.78
N LYS A 164 -11.71 -14.38 8.41
CA LYS A 164 -11.88 -13.55 9.61
C LYS A 164 -11.46 -12.10 9.43
N TYR A 165 -11.45 -11.59 8.20
CA TYR A 165 -11.13 -10.19 7.96
C TYR A 165 -12.26 -9.29 8.50
N PRO A 166 -11.98 -8.28 9.35
CA PRO A 166 -13.01 -7.52 10.06
C PRO A 166 -14.06 -6.87 9.15
N LYS A 167 -13.65 -6.24 8.04
CA LYS A 167 -14.61 -5.62 7.12
C LYS A 167 -15.46 -6.67 6.38
N GLY A 168 -14.91 -7.86 6.13
CA GLY A 168 -15.65 -8.99 5.57
C GLY A 168 -16.74 -9.48 6.51
N LEU A 169 -16.40 -9.67 7.79
CA LEU A 169 -17.37 -10.05 8.84
C LEU A 169 -18.49 -9.01 8.99
N ILE A 170 -18.14 -7.72 9.04
CA ILE A 170 -19.12 -6.63 9.14
C ILE A 170 -20.00 -6.58 7.89
N GLY A 171 -19.41 -6.68 6.70
CA GLY A 171 -20.15 -6.69 5.44
C GLY A 171 -21.14 -7.85 5.35
N LEU A 172 -20.72 -9.05 5.74
CA LEU A 172 -21.58 -10.23 5.75
C LEU A 172 -22.72 -10.09 6.77
N ALA A 173 -22.46 -9.55 7.95
CA ALA A 173 -23.50 -9.28 8.95
C ALA A 173 -24.53 -8.26 8.43
N ASN A 174 -24.07 -7.19 7.77
CA ASN A 174 -24.95 -6.19 7.17
C ASN A 174 -25.82 -6.79 6.05
N TRP A 175 -25.27 -7.72 5.26
CA TRP A 175 -26.04 -8.42 4.22
C TRP A 175 -27.19 -9.24 4.82
N TYR A 176 -26.91 -10.04 5.88
CA TYR A 176 -27.92 -10.83 6.58
C TYR A 176 -28.99 -9.99 7.29
N SER A 177 -28.66 -8.75 7.68
CA SER A 177 -29.64 -7.86 8.31
C SER A 177 -30.63 -7.24 7.32
N LYS A 178 -30.30 -7.23 6.01
CA LYS A 178 -31.09 -6.56 4.96
C LYS A 178 -31.97 -7.51 4.16
N ASN A 179 -31.66 -8.81 4.15
CA ASN A 179 -32.31 -9.86 3.35
C ASN A 179 -32.87 -10.94 4.25
#